data_AF-A0A432FCA4-F1
#
_entry.id   AF-A0A432FCA4-F1
#
_cell.length_a   1.000
_cell.length_b   1.000
_cell.length_c   1.000
_cell.angle_alpha   90.00
_cell.angle_beta   90.00
_cell.angle_gamma   90.00
#
_symmetry.space_group_name_H-M   'P 1'
#
loop_
_entity.id
_entity.type
_entity.pdbx_description
1 polymer ?
#
loop_
_entity_poly.entity_id
_entity_poly.type
_entity_poly.pdbx_seq_one_letter_code
_entity_poly.pdbx_strand_id
1 'polypeptide(L)'
;MTQYFKGMNNSYKTPKLVSEISFFEYFIVNNEQEALILERNLINKYKPKYNIKLTDDKRYPYIEVSIKDKVEIRMIYRYSPHKKNTAYYGPFPNGYGARSMIKLLDRLIIYKDGLPNQSKSREY
;
A
#
# COMPACT_ATOMS: atom_id res chain seq x y z
N MET A 1 11.46 -9.99 20.43
CA MET A 1 12.95 -9.91 20.34
C MET A 1 13.65 -11.04 21.08
N THR A 2 13.28 -11.34 22.33
CA THR A 2 13.85 -12.45 23.12
C THR A 2 13.86 -13.80 22.40
N GLN A 3 12.88 -14.05 21.52
CA GLN A 3 12.80 -15.26 20.70
C GLN A 3 14.03 -15.49 19.78
N TYR A 4 14.66 -14.42 19.27
CA TYR A 4 15.83 -14.54 18.39
C TYR A 4 17.11 -14.93 19.16
N PHE A 5 17.18 -14.62 20.46
CA PHE A 5 18.35 -14.86 21.30
C PHE A 5 18.20 -16.11 22.20
N LYS A 6 16.98 -16.61 22.39
CA LYS A 6 16.69 -17.81 23.21
C LYS A 6 16.90 -19.14 22.48
N GLY A 7 17.81 -19.20 21.49
CA GLY A 7 18.24 -20.46 20.88
C GLY A 7 17.23 -21.15 19.97
N MET A 8 16.18 -20.46 19.51
CA MET A 8 15.20 -21.04 18.58
C MET A 8 15.75 -21.00 17.15
N ASN A 9 16.26 -22.15 16.70
CA ASN A 9 16.77 -22.39 15.35
C ASN A 9 15.62 -22.52 14.34
N ASN A 10 14.82 -21.46 14.17
CA ASN A 10 13.67 -21.46 13.26
C ASN A 10 14.08 -21.59 11.78
N SER A 11 15.35 -21.37 11.44
CA SER A 11 15.94 -21.55 10.10
C SER A 11 17.47 -21.51 10.18
N TYR A 12 18.18 -22.10 9.22
CA TYR A 12 19.64 -21.96 9.08
C TYR A 12 20.10 -20.50 8.90
N LYS A 13 19.20 -19.62 8.43
CA LYS A 13 19.49 -18.20 8.22
C LYS A 13 19.53 -17.39 9.52
N THR A 14 18.73 -17.77 10.51
CA THR A 14 18.58 -17.06 11.77
C THR A 14 19.87 -16.98 12.59
N PRO A 15 20.61 -18.07 12.85
CA PRO A 15 21.85 -17.99 13.63
C PRO A 15 22.93 -17.16 12.90
N LYS A 16 23.00 -17.25 11.56
CA LYS A 16 23.92 -16.43 10.76
C LYS A 16 23.56 -14.95 10.81
N LEU A 17 22.27 -14.62 10.68
CA LEU A 17 21.78 -13.26 10.87
C LEU A 17 22.19 -12.73 12.25
N VAL A 18 21.90 -13.47 13.33
CA VAL A 18 22.24 -13.06 14.70
C VAL A 18 23.73 -12.83 14.89
N SER A 19 24.59 -13.65 14.28
CA SER A 19 26.06 -13.46 14.36
C SER A 19 26.58 -12.23 13.62
N GLU A 20 25.84 -11.72 12.61
CA GLU A 20 26.23 -10.56 11.80
C GLU A 20 25.60 -9.24 12.33
N ILE A 21 24.70 -9.28 13.32
CA ILE A 21 24.07 -8.07 13.87
C ILE A 21 25.08 -7.31 14.74
N SER A 22 25.43 -6.09 14.33
CA SER A 22 26.16 -5.12 15.15
C SER A 22 25.21 -4.14 15.87
N PHE A 23 24.07 -3.84 15.26
CA PHE A 23 23.11 -2.85 15.71
C PHE A 23 21.70 -3.15 15.18
N PHE A 24 20.66 -2.68 15.86
CA PHE A 24 19.28 -2.79 15.41
C PHE A 24 18.48 -1.52 15.73
N GLU A 25 17.45 -1.27 14.94
CA GLU A 25 16.48 -0.19 15.12
C GLU A 25 15.08 -0.77 15.18
N TYR A 26 14.15 -0.05 15.82
CA TYR A 26 12.73 -0.39 15.82
C TYR A 26 11.88 0.86 15.65
N PHE A 27 10.72 0.70 15.03
CA PHE A 27 9.74 1.76 14.83
C PHE A 27 8.48 1.44 15.64
N ILE A 28 8.01 2.38 16.44
CA ILE A 28 6.73 2.27 17.14
C ILE A 28 5.64 2.75 16.17
N VAL A 29 4.62 1.93 15.99
CA VAL A 29 3.47 2.21 15.11
C VAL A 29 2.17 2.04 15.90
N ASN A 30 1.10 2.66 15.44
CA ASN A 30 -0.15 2.74 16.21
C ASN A 30 -0.99 1.47 16.11
N ASN A 31 -0.84 0.70 15.02
CA ASN A 31 -1.60 -0.53 14.79
C ASN A 31 -0.84 -1.52 13.89
N GLU A 32 -1.36 -2.74 13.82
CA GLU A 32 -0.78 -3.84 13.03
C GLU A 32 -0.75 -3.56 11.52
N GLN A 33 -1.77 -2.88 10.98
CA GLN A 33 -1.82 -2.57 9.55
C GLN A 33 -0.71 -1.59 9.14
N GLU A 34 -0.46 -0.59 9.97
CA GLU A 34 0.63 0.36 9.80
C GLU A 34 2.00 -0.34 9.88
N ALA A 35 2.15 -1.30 10.81
CA ALA A 35 3.34 -2.14 10.93
C ALA A 35 3.63 -2.89 9.62
N LEU A 36 2.61 -3.54 9.04
CA LEU A 36 2.73 -4.31 7.80
C LEU A 36 3.09 -3.42 6.60
N ILE A 37 2.50 -2.22 6.51
CA ILE A 37 2.81 -1.25 5.45
C ILE A 37 4.25 -0.77 5.59
N LEU A 38 4.68 -0.41 6.81
CA LEU A 38 6.03 0.06 7.09
C LEU A 38 7.07 -1.02 6.78
N GLU A 39 6.84 -2.25 7.25
CA GLU A 39 7.69 -3.41 6.99
C GLU A 39 7.91 -3.60 5.48
N ARG A 40 6.81 -3.65 4.71
CA ARG A 40 6.88 -3.82 3.25
C ARG A 40 7.68 -2.70 2.60
N ASN A 41 7.51 -1.45 3.05
CA ASN A 41 8.24 -0.31 2.52
C ASN A 41 9.75 -0.41 2.81
N LEU A 42 10.14 -0.80 4.03
CA LEU A 42 11.54 -0.99 4.42
C LEU A 42 12.20 -2.15 3.66
N ILE A 43 11.50 -3.27 3.50
CA ILE A 43 11.98 -4.42 2.71
C ILE A 43 12.21 -3.99 1.26
N ASN A 44 11.28 -3.26 0.64
CA ASN A 44 11.42 -2.80 -0.73
C ASN A 44 12.57 -1.80 -0.91
N LYS A 45 12.76 -0.90 0.07
CA LYS A 45 13.81 0.12 0.04
C LYS A 45 15.20 -0.47 0.22
N TYR A 46 15.39 -1.33 1.21
CA TYR A 46 16.72 -1.81 1.61
C TYR A 46 17.07 -3.21 1.09
N LYS A 47 16.09 -3.98 0.60
CA LYS A 47 16.25 -5.35 0.09
C LYS A 47 17.15 -6.22 0.98
N PRO A 48 16.86 -6.35 2.30
CA PRO A 48 17.75 -7.01 3.25
C PRO A 48 18.03 -8.48 2.88
N LYS A 49 19.31 -8.87 2.95
CA LYS A 49 19.85 -10.18 2.53
C LYS A 49 19.11 -11.39 3.13
N TYR A 50 18.73 -11.30 4.40
CA TYR A 50 18.10 -12.40 5.13
C TYR A 50 16.58 -12.47 4.96
N ASN A 51 15.96 -11.43 4.40
CA ASN A 51 14.53 -11.40 4.21
C ASN A 51 14.12 -12.29 3.03
N ILE A 52 13.27 -13.28 3.30
CA ILE A 52 12.79 -14.20 2.27
C ILE A 52 11.82 -13.45 1.37
N LYS A 53 12.08 -13.45 0.06
CA LYS A 53 11.11 -12.97 -0.92
C LYS A 53 9.96 -13.96 -0.97
N LEU A 54 8.91 -13.71 -0.19
CA LEU A 54 7.61 -14.30 -0.47
C LEU A 54 7.13 -13.69 -1.79
N THR A 55 7.07 -14.52 -2.83
CA THR A 55 6.69 -14.14 -4.20
C THR A 55 5.23 -13.70 -4.34
N ASP A 56 4.47 -13.68 -3.25
CA ASP A 56 3.13 -13.11 -3.22
C ASP A 56 3.26 -11.58 -3.27
N ASP A 57 3.48 -11.06 -4.49
CA ASP A 57 3.64 -9.65 -4.79
C ASP A 57 2.28 -8.94 -4.70
N LYS A 58 1.62 -9.04 -3.53
CA LYS A 58 0.44 -8.28 -3.14
C LYS A 58 0.84 -6.82 -3.01
N ARG A 59 0.95 -6.15 -4.15
CA ARG A 59 1.08 -4.70 -4.21
C ARG A 59 -0.24 -4.14 -3.74
N TYR A 60 -0.19 -3.35 -2.67
CA TYR A 60 -1.37 -2.67 -2.17
C TYR A 60 -1.78 -1.59 -3.17
N PRO A 61 -3.02 -1.63 -3.70
CA PRO A 61 -3.47 -0.61 -4.62
C PRO A 61 -3.57 0.75 -3.91
N TYR A 62 -3.37 1.79 -4.71
CA TYR A 62 -3.69 3.17 -4.40
C TYR A 62 -4.86 3.60 -5.28
N ILE A 63 -5.63 4.57 -4.81
CA ILE A 63 -6.64 5.27 -5.59
C ILE A 63 -6.00 6.56 -6.10
N GLU A 64 -5.85 6.67 -7.42
CA GLU A 64 -5.43 7.88 -8.10
C GLU A 64 -6.66 8.70 -8.48
N VAL A 65 -6.68 9.97 -8.08
CA VAL A 65 -7.71 10.94 -8.45
C VAL A 65 -7.06 12.08 -9.21
N SER A 66 -7.35 12.21 -10.50
CA SER A 66 -6.82 13.26 -11.36
C SER A 66 -7.92 14.27 -11.71
N ILE A 67 -7.63 15.56 -11.55
CA ILE A 67 -8.54 16.68 -11.84
C ILE A 67 -7.91 17.51 -12.97
N LYS A 68 -8.24 17.16 -14.22
CA LYS A 68 -7.92 17.98 -15.40
C LYS A 68 -9.22 18.57 -15.92
N ASP A 69 -9.60 18.25 -17.15
CA ASP A 69 -10.88 18.67 -17.75
C ASP A 69 -12.08 17.92 -17.14
N LYS A 70 -11.84 16.68 -16.67
CA LYS A 70 -12.80 15.84 -15.96
C LYS A 70 -12.13 15.18 -14.76
N VAL A 71 -12.93 14.82 -13.76
CA VAL A 71 -12.45 14.03 -12.61
C VAL A 71 -12.36 12.56 -13.01
N GLU A 72 -11.15 12.02 -12.93
CA GLU A 72 -10.87 10.61 -13.18
C GLU A 72 -10.39 9.92 -11.90
N ILE A 73 -10.98 8.76 -11.60
CA ILE A 73 -10.60 7.92 -10.46
C ILE A 73 -10.15 6.57 -10.99
N ARG A 74 -8.94 6.14 -10.62
CA ARG A 74 -8.35 4.88 -11.07
C ARG A 74 -7.70 4.13 -9.92
N MET A 75 -7.75 2.81 -9.98
CA MET A 75 -6.93 1.96 -9.12
C MET A 75 -5.55 1.80 -9.76
N ILE A 76 -4.50 2.08 -9.01
CA ILE A 76 -3.12 1.91 -9.47
C ILE A 76 -2.31 1.12 -8.46
N TYR A 77 -1.30 0.39 -8.92
CA TYR A 77 -0.40 -0.39 -8.05
C TYR A 77 1.00 0.23 -7.95
N ARG A 78 1.21 1.37 -8.62
CA ARG A 78 2.49 2.09 -8.65
C ARG A 78 2.24 3.56 -8.37
N TYR A 79 2.65 4.02 -7.19
CA TYR A 79 2.58 5.42 -6.81
C TYR A 79 3.53 6.29 -7.67
N SER A 80 3.07 7.47 -8.08
CA SER A 80 3.81 8.40 -8.93
C SER A 80 3.67 9.86 -8.43
N PRO A 81 4.54 10.33 -7.52
CA PRO A 81 4.35 11.57 -6.76
C PRO A 81 4.33 12.87 -7.59
N HIS A 82 4.75 12.84 -8.85
CA HIS A 82 4.98 14.05 -9.67
C HIS A 82 3.92 14.30 -10.76
N LYS A 83 2.78 13.62 -10.72
CA LYS A 83 1.68 13.95 -11.64
C LYS A 83 0.96 15.22 -11.18
N LYS A 84 0.96 16.25 -12.04
CA LYS A 84 0.20 17.49 -11.82
C LYS A 84 -1.31 17.20 -11.69
N ASN A 85 -1.98 17.97 -10.83
CA ASN A 85 -3.40 17.85 -10.50
C ASN A 85 -3.86 16.42 -10.16
N THR A 86 -3.00 15.64 -9.52
CA THR A 86 -3.30 14.25 -9.17
C THR A 86 -3.09 14.05 -7.67
N ALA A 87 -4.13 13.57 -7.00
CA ALA A 87 -4.11 13.13 -5.62
C ALA A 87 -4.05 11.60 -5.55
N TYR A 88 -3.39 11.08 -4.53
CA TYR A 88 -3.26 9.65 -4.29
C TYR A 88 -3.76 9.32 -2.89
N TYR A 89 -4.61 8.31 -2.79
CA TYR A 89 -5.14 7.80 -1.52
C TYR A 89 -4.75 6.32 -1.37
N GLY A 90 -4.35 5.89 -0.17
CA GLY A 90 -3.84 4.54 0.09
C GLY A 90 -2.43 4.56 0.68
N PRO A 91 -1.73 3.41 0.81
CA PRO A 91 -2.03 2.09 0.22
C PRO A 91 -3.20 1.37 0.90
N PHE A 92 -4.01 0.66 0.12
CA PHE A 92 -5.13 -0.12 0.64
C PHE A 92 -4.73 -1.59 0.84
N PRO A 93 -4.45 -2.05 2.07
CA PRO A 93 -4.03 -3.42 2.34
C PRO A 93 -5.09 -4.46 1.95
N ASN A 94 -6.37 -4.10 2.05
CA ASN A 94 -7.49 -4.89 1.57
C ASN A 94 -7.95 -4.40 0.19
N GLY A 95 -7.57 -5.12 -0.87
CA GLY A 95 -7.92 -4.77 -2.26
C GLY A 95 -9.44 -4.69 -2.53
N TYR A 96 -10.27 -5.37 -1.74
CA TYR A 96 -11.74 -5.29 -1.86
C TYR A 96 -12.28 -3.92 -1.43
N GLY A 97 -11.74 -3.34 -0.36
CA GLY A 97 -12.14 -2.02 0.13
C GLY A 97 -11.88 -0.92 -0.90
N ALA A 98 -10.74 -0.98 -1.57
CA ALA A 98 -10.38 -0.01 -2.60
C ALA A 98 -11.34 -0.05 -3.80
N ARG A 99 -11.77 -1.24 -4.26
CA ARG A 99 -12.74 -1.37 -5.35
C ARG A 99 -14.10 -0.79 -4.98
N SER A 100 -14.59 -1.09 -3.78
CA SER A 100 -15.87 -0.54 -3.28
C SER A 100 -15.82 0.98 -3.15
N MET A 101 -14.70 1.52 -2.65
CA MET A 101 -14.47 2.97 -2.55
C MET A 101 -14.50 3.64 -3.91
N ILE A 102 -13.81 3.08 -4.92
CA ILE A 102 -13.84 3.63 -6.30
C ILE A 102 -15.26 3.61 -6.85
N LYS A 103 -16.01 2.51 -6.68
CA LYS A 103 -17.40 2.42 -7.16
C LYS A 103 -18.32 3.45 -6.49
N LEU A 104 -18.06 3.77 -5.22
CA LEU A 104 -18.78 4.80 -4.49
C LEU A 104 -18.41 6.20 -4.99
N LEU A 105 -17.12 6.49 -5.13
CA LEU A 105 -16.63 7.78 -5.62
C LEU A 105 -17.06 8.05 -7.07
N ASP A 106 -17.05 7.03 -7.93
CA ASP A 106 -17.54 7.12 -9.33
C ASP A 106 -19.02 7.51 -9.36
N ARG A 107 -19.85 6.90 -8.48
CA ARG A 107 -21.25 7.31 -8.32
C ARG A 107 -21.37 8.75 -7.82
N LEU A 108 -20.64 9.15 -6.79
CA LEU A 108 -20.74 10.51 -6.25
C LEU A 108 -20.31 11.58 -7.28
N ILE A 109 -19.29 11.33 -8.10
CA ILE A 109 -18.87 12.29 -9.14
C ILE A 109 -19.91 12.43 -10.25
N ILE A 110 -20.68 11.36 -10.50
CA ILE A 110 -21.83 11.40 -11.39
C ILE A 110 -22.94 12.27 -10.77
N TYR A 111 -23.00 12.51 -9.47
CA TYR A 111 -24.04 13.36 -8.86
C TYR A 111 -23.42 14.60 -8.21
N LYS A 112 -23.33 15.72 -8.95
CA LYS A 112 -22.97 17.02 -8.35
C LYS A 112 -24.26 17.70 -7.90
N ASP A 113 -24.35 18.06 -6.62
CA ASP A 113 -25.53 18.72 -6.01
C ASP A 113 -26.84 17.91 -6.10
N GLY A 114 -26.76 16.58 -6.18
CA GLY A 114 -27.93 15.70 -6.28
C GLY A 114 -28.48 15.52 -7.69
N LEU A 115 -27.84 16.10 -8.71
CA LEU A 115 -28.22 15.98 -10.12
C LEU A 115 -27.17 15.22 -10.92
N PRO A 116 -27.58 14.37 -11.89
CA PRO A 116 -26.64 13.66 -12.75
C PRO A 116 -25.79 14.65 -13.56
N ASN A 117 -24.48 14.51 -13.44
CA ASN A 117 -23.45 15.27 -14.11
C ASN A 117 -23.47 14.90 -15.59
N GLN A 118 -24.00 15.80 -16.41
CA GLN A 118 -24.23 15.63 -17.84
C GLN A 118 -22.95 15.32 -18.66
N SER A 119 -21.76 15.43 -18.05
CA SER A 119 -20.47 15.13 -18.70
C SER A 119 -20.07 13.64 -18.71
N LYS A 120 -20.82 12.77 -17.99
CA LYS A 120 -20.57 11.33 -17.84
C LYS A 120 -21.87 10.51 -17.93
N SER A 121 -22.81 10.89 -18.78
CA SER A 121 -23.93 10.02 -19.16
C SER A 121 -23.35 8.72 -19.73
N ARG A 122 -23.42 7.62 -18.99
CA ARG A 122 -23.15 6.30 -19.56
C ARG A 122 -24.26 6.08 -20.59
N GLU A 123 -23.91 6.15 -21.87
CA GLU A 123 -24.76 5.60 -22.91
C GLU A 123 -24.93 4.10 -22.60
N TYR A 124 -26.19 3.71 -22.40
CA TYR A 124 -26.61 2.33 -22.20
C TYR A 124 -26.80 1.65 -23.54
#